data_AF-A0A966AKP8-F1
#
_entry.id   AF-A0A966AKP8-F1
#
_cell.length_a   1.000
_cell.length_b   1.000
_cell.length_c   1.000
_cell.angle_alpha   90.00
_cell.angle_beta   90.00
_cell.angle_gamma   90.00
#
_symmetry.space_group_name_H-M   'P 1'
#
loop_
_entity.id
_entity.type
_entity.pdbx_description
1 polymer ?
#
loop_
_entity_poly.entity_id
_entity_poly.type
_entity_poly.pdbx_seq_one_letter_code
_entity_poly.pdbx_strand_id
1 'polypeptide(L)'
;GLPAAAVIAGIGSVAYSCRFIHDVFFNGEPIGLAKTPHEPPRWMKVPIEVLVVLVIAVGVAPAYTVGPILDVVAGSVLQRGLPEFSLSPWHGFNLAFMMSLVALAGGVIVYSLRQRIFALHDRFFPPVSGRNVAEGLLQRIFRWAVGVNNLIENGSLQRYLFLLIGSTLIVGVAAFHGEPLVGSAPTQALDTQTLAYGVFLVAGAIGTVLFHRSRFLAVVIIGVVGLMVSLLFVRFSGPDIAMTQLLVEFATVILILLALFFLPWNSPVDSSVLRRVRDASTAVLAGAGVGALGYALLTRPLHSISEFFIAEAKPGGGGTNIVNVILVDFRGFDTLGEVTVLAVAAVGIYALLSNTSVRIPSVDMEGRAWTWDRHPLVLAVIARTMLPLALLVAVYLFLRGHNLPGGGFIAGLVASTALILQYLSDGSAMARTRIGWRYRMLLGVGILIAAATGIGSLLFGYPFLTTSFTYVSLPVIGKFELATAMLFDLGVFVVVVATVMLTLACLGRLNAPLDSVPTIRWRRDREQ
;
A
#
# COMPACT_ATOMS: atom_id res chain seq x y z
N GLY A 1 -8.46 -18.71 -58.53
CA GLY A 1 -8.99 -18.52 -57.17
C GLY A 1 -10.22 -17.63 -57.16
N LEU A 2 -10.04 -16.33 -57.39
CA LEU A 2 -11.10 -15.31 -57.30
C LEU A 2 -12.37 -15.58 -58.15
N PRO A 3 -12.30 -15.99 -59.43
CA PRO A 3 -13.52 -16.28 -60.21
C PRO A 3 -14.35 -17.42 -59.62
N ALA A 4 -13.69 -18.47 -59.13
CA ALA A 4 -14.38 -19.60 -58.49
C ALA A 4 -15.04 -19.19 -57.17
N ALA A 5 -14.37 -18.37 -56.35
CA ALA A 5 -14.95 -17.84 -55.12
C ALA A 5 -16.17 -16.94 -55.40
N ALA A 6 -16.10 -16.11 -56.45
CA ALA A 6 -17.22 -15.27 -56.88
C ALA A 6 -18.41 -16.11 -57.35
N VAL A 7 -18.19 -17.19 -58.10
CA VAL A 7 -19.26 -18.13 -58.50
C VAL A 7 -19.90 -18.78 -57.28
N ILE A 8 -19.11 -19.26 -56.31
CA ILE A 8 -19.63 -19.87 -55.07
C ILE A 8 -20.46 -18.87 -54.26
N ALA A 9 -19.98 -17.62 -54.11
CA ALA A 9 -20.74 -16.57 -53.46
C ALA A 9 -22.02 -16.22 -54.25
N GLY A 10 -21.95 -16.22 -55.58
CA GLY A 10 -23.09 -16.04 -56.48
C GLY A 10 -24.14 -17.13 -56.30
N ILE A 11 -23.74 -18.40 -56.22
CA ILE A 11 -24.63 -19.54 -55.90
C ILE A 11 -25.39 -19.27 -54.59
N GLY A 12 -24.69 -18.86 -53.53
CA GLY A 12 -25.31 -18.53 -52.25
C GLY A 12 -26.30 -17.36 -52.33
N SER A 13 -25.94 -16.31 -53.08
CA SER A 13 -26.79 -15.13 -53.29
C SER A 13 -28.06 -15.46 -54.07
N VAL A 14 -27.94 -16.27 -55.14
CA VAL A 14 -29.09 -16.79 -55.90
C VAL A 14 -29.96 -17.67 -55.01
N ALA A 15 -29.37 -18.62 -54.26
CA ALA A 15 -30.11 -19.51 -53.40
C ALA A 15 -30.93 -18.76 -52.34
N TYR A 16 -30.35 -17.74 -51.69
CA TYR A 16 -31.06 -16.88 -50.74
C TYR A 16 -32.16 -16.05 -51.42
N SER A 17 -31.89 -15.49 -52.61
CA SER A 17 -32.87 -14.70 -53.36
C SER A 17 -34.06 -15.55 -53.82
N CYS A 18 -33.81 -16.76 -54.35
CA CYS A 18 -34.84 -17.74 -54.70
C CYS A 18 -35.66 -18.13 -53.48
N ARG A 19 -35.01 -18.36 -52.34
CA ARG A 19 -35.70 -18.63 -51.07
C ARG A 19 -36.59 -17.46 -50.67
N PHE A 20 -36.09 -16.23 -50.71
CA PHE A 20 -36.87 -15.05 -50.36
C PHE A 20 -38.10 -14.90 -51.24
N ILE A 21 -37.96 -15.00 -52.56
CA ILE A 21 -39.10 -14.86 -53.49
C ILE A 21 -40.09 -16.02 -53.32
N HIS A 22 -39.61 -17.26 -53.33
CA HIS A 22 -40.47 -18.44 -53.25
C HIS A 22 -41.17 -18.54 -51.88
N ASP A 23 -40.41 -18.46 -50.78
CA ASP A 23 -40.98 -18.66 -49.44
C ASP A 23 -41.93 -17.52 -49.03
N VAL A 24 -41.74 -16.30 -49.54
CA VAL A 24 -42.62 -15.16 -49.23
C VAL A 24 -43.88 -15.12 -50.09
N PHE A 25 -43.77 -15.40 -51.40
CA PHE A 25 -44.88 -15.15 -52.35
C PHE A 25 -45.51 -16.41 -52.94
N PHE A 26 -44.79 -17.54 -53.01
CA PHE A 26 -45.23 -18.72 -53.76
C PHE A 26 -45.33 -20.01 -52.92
N ASN A 27 -44.97 -19.95 -51.63
CA ASN A 27 -44.92 -21.12 -50.73
C ASN A 27 -46.18 -21.26 -49.86
N GLY A 28 -47.36 -21.22 -50.49
CA GLY A 28 -48.66 -21.45 -49.84
C GLY A 28 -49.17 -20.26 -49.02
N GLU A 29 -50.22 -20.52 -48.23
CA GLU A 29 -50.84 -19.50 -47.37
C GLU A 29 -49.95 -19.16 -46.17
N PRO A 30 -49.95 -17.90 -45.68
CA PRO A 30 -49.15 -17.51 -44.54
C PRO A 30 -49.53 -18.27 -43.27
N ILE A 31 -48.57 -18.97 -42.66
CA ILE A 31 -48.79 -19.77 -41.45
C ILE A 31 -48.31 -18.99 -40.22
N GLY A 32 -49.14 -18.91 -39.18
CA GLY A 32 -48.73 -18.42 -37.86
C GLY A 32 -48.53 -16.90 -37.74
N LEU A 33 -49.17 -16.10 -38.61
CA LEU A 33 -49.11 -14.64 -38.53
C LEU A 33 -50.22 -14.08 -37.61
N ALA A 34 -49.87 -13.11 -36.76
CA ALA A 34 -50.81 -12.44 -35.86
C ALA A 34 -51.85 -11.55 -36.59
N LYS A 35 -51.59 -11.18 -37.84
CA LYS A 35 -52.47 -10.41 -38.72
C LYS A 35 -52.41 -10.97 -40.13
N THR A 36 -53.53 -10.96 -40.84
CA THR A 36 -53.60 -11.31 -42.25
C THR A 36 -52.87 -10.25 -43.09
N PRO A 37 -51.90 -10.65 -43.94
CA PRO A 37 -51.27 -9.73 -44.87
C PRO A 37 -52.31 -9.09 -45.80
N HIS A 38 -52.24 -7.76 -45.96
CA HIS A 38 -53.07 -7.03 -46.91
C HIS A 38 -52.17 -6.22 -47.85
N GLU A 39 -52.69 -5.90 -49.02
CA GLU A 39 -52.02 -5.02 -49.98
C GLU A 39 -51.74 -3.64 -49.34
N PRO A 40 -50.51 -3.11 -49.46
CA PRO A 40 -50.20 -1.81 -48.87
C PRO A 40 -50.90 -0.67 -49.65
N PRO A 41 -51.26 0.44 -48.97
CA PRO A 41 -51.81 1.63 -49.62
C PRO A 41 -50.90 2.17 -50.72
N ARG A 42 -51.48 2.79 -51.75
CA ARG A 42 -50.75 3.25 -52.96
C ARG A 42 -49.52 4.10 -52.65
N TRP A 43 -49.61 5.05 -51.71
CA TRP A 43 -48.50 5.94 -51.36
C TRP A 43 -47.32 5.25 -50.64
N MET A 44 -47.53 4.06 -50.06
CA MET A 44 -46.43 3.23 -49.56
C MET A 44 -45.72 2.46 -50.67
N LYS A 45 -46.39 2.23 -51.81
CA LYS A 45 -45.80 1.55 -52.98
C LYS A 45 -44.99 2.50 -53.86
N VAL A 46 -45.37 3.77 -53.96
CA VAL A 46 -44.72 4.75 -54.85
C VAL A 46 -43.18 4.78 -54.70
N PRO A 47 -42.58 4.85 -53.50
CA PRO A 47 -41.12 4.81 -53.37
C PRO A 47 -40.50 3.50 -53.90
N ILE A 48 -41.16 2.36 -53.69
CA ILE A 48 -40.71 1.04 -54.18
C ILE A 48 -40.82 1.00 -55.70
N GLU A 49 -41.92 1.48 -56.27
CA GLU A 49 -42.14 1.56 -57.72
C GLU A 49 -41.08 2.42 -58.40
N VAL A 50 -40.73 3.58 -57.81
CA VAL A 50 -39.63 4.42 -58.30
C VAL A 50 -38.30 3.66 -58.28
N LEU A 51 -37.99 2.95 -57.19
CA LEU A 51 -36.78 2.11 -57.11
C LEU A 51 -36.78 0.99 -58.16
N VAL A 52 -37.92 0.33 -58.39
CA VAL A 52 -38.06 -0.72 -59.42
C VAL A 52 -37.86 -0.14 -60.83
N VAL A 53 -38.47 1.01 -61.13
CA VAL A 53 -38.29 1.71 -62.40
C VAL A 53 -36.82 2.08 -62.61
N LEU A 54 -36.14 2.57 -61.57
CA LEU A 54 -34.70 2.85 -61.62
C LEU A 54 -33.88 1.57 -61.87
N VAL A 55 -34.15 0.47 -61.15
CA VAL A 55 -33.45 -0.81 -61.36
C VAL A 55 -33.61 -1.31 -62.80
N ILE A 56 -34.83 -1.24 -63.35
CA ILE A 56 -35.09 -1.64 -64.74
C ILE A 56 -34.38 -0.68 -65.72
N ALA A 57 -34.46 0.63 -65.50
CA ALA A 57 -33.80 1.62 -66.36
C ALA A 57 -32.28 1.40 -66.41
N VAL A 58 -31.67 1.14 -65.25
CA VAL A 58 -30.23 0.82 -65.13
C VAL A 58 -29.90 -0.50 -65.83
N GLY A 59 -30.71 -1.54 -65.66
CA GLY A 59 -30.47 -2.85 -66.28
C GLY A 59 -30.64 -2.85 -67.80
N VAL A 60 -31.61 -2.10 -68.33
CA VAL A 60 -31.95 -2.08 -69.77
C VAL A 60 -31.10 -1.09 -70.55
N ALA A 61 -30.82 0.09 -69.98
CA ALA A 61 -30.08 1.16 -70.65
C ALA A 61 -28.89 1.66 -69.79
N PRO A 62 -27.94 0.78 -69.40
CA PRO A 62 -26.87 1.13 -68.47
C PRO A 62 -25.94 2.22 -69.01
N ALA A 63 -25.68 2.24 -70.32
CA ALA A 63 -24.85 3.25 -70.98
C ALA A 63 -25.40 4.68 -70.83
N TYR A 64 -26.72 4.85 -70.83
CA TYR A 64 -27.36 6.18 -70.73
C TYR A 64 -27.65 6.60 -69.30
N THR A 65 -27.91 5.62 -68.42
CA THR A 65 -28.34 5.89 -67.04
C THR A 65 -27.16 6.05 -66.09
N VAL A 66 -26.20 5.14 -66.13
CA VAL A 66 -25.13 5.03 -65.12
C VAL A 66 -23.74 5.17 -65.72
N GLY A 67 -23.57 4.94 -67.03
CA GLY A 67 -22.30 5.07 -67.75
C GLY A 67 -21.50 6.34 -67.42
N PRO A 68 -22.06 7.55 -67.63
CA PRO A 68 -21.33 8.80 -67.36
C PRO A 68 -20.89 8.96 -65.91
N ILE A 69 -21.69 8.46 -64.96
CA ILE A 69 -21.38 8.52 -63.53
C ILE A 69 -20.26 7.51 -63.20
N LEU A 70 -20.34 6.29 -63.77
CA LEU A 70 -19.30 5.27 -63.59
C LEU A 70 -17.97 5.72 -64.17
N ASP A 71 -17.94 6.38 -65.33
CA ASP A 71 -16.70 6.90 -65.93
C ASP A 71 -16.00 7.89 -65.00
N VAL A 72 -16.76 8.84 -64.45
CA VAL A 72 -16.23 9.84 -63.49
C VAL A 72 -15.74 9.15 -62.22
N VAL A 73 -16.54 8.25 -61.63
CA VAL A 73 -16.18 7.57 -60.37
C VAL A 73 -14.99 6.63 -60.58
N ALA A 74 -15.03 5.75 -61.57
CA ALA A 74 -13.97 4.79 -61.84
C ALA A 74 -12.68 5.49 -62.26
N GLY A 75 -12.76 6.58 -63.04
CA GLY A 75 -11.59 7.37 -63.41
C GLY A 75 -10.94 8.03 -62.19
N SER A 76 -11.76 8.54 -61.27
CA SER A 76 -11.26 9.16 -60.03
C SER A 76 -10.61 8.15 -59.07
N VAL A 77 -11.17 6.93 -58.94
CA VAL A 77 -10.65 5.87 -58.07
C VAL A 77 -9.40 5.21 -58.65
N LEU A 78 -9.39 4.92 -59.95
CA LEU A 78 -8.29 4.20 -60.59
C LEU A 78 -7.09 5.10 -60.90
N GLN A 79 -7.29 6.43 -60.94
CA GLN A 79 -6.25 7.44 -61.23
C GLN A 79 -5.42 7.14 -62.50
N ARG A 80 -6.00 6.41 -63.45
CA ARG A 80 -5.40 6.04 -64.74
C ARG A 80 -6.48 6.00 -65.82
N GLY A 81 -6.08 5.97 -67.09
CA GLY A 81 -7.00 5.77 -68.21
C GLY A 81 -7.86 4.53 -67.97
N LEU A 82 -9.18 4.68 -68.15
CA LEU A 82 -10.12 3.59 -67.97
C LEU A 82 -9.81 2.48 -68.99
N PRO A 83 -9.77 1.20 -68.58
CA PRO A 83 -9.71 0.11 -69.54
C PRO A 83 -10.95 0.17 -70.44
N GLU A 84 -10.84 -0.24 -71.71
CA GLU A 84 -12.02 -0.32 -72.57
C GLU A 84 -13.07 -1.25 -71.94
N PHE A 85 -14.22 -0.68 -71.59
CA PHE A 85 -15.37 -1.43 -71.10
C PHE A 85 -16.62 -1.00 -71.87
N SER A 86 -17.52 -1.94 -72.09
CA SER A 86 -18.80 -1.69 -72.75
C SER A 86 -19.92 -2.04 -71.79
N LEU A 87 -20.83 -1.10 -71.56
CA LEU A 87 -22.05 -1.32 -70.78
C LEU A 87 -23.19 -1.69 -71.72
N SER A 88 -23.27 -2.98 -72.05
CA SER A 88 -24.36 -3.55 -72.83
C SER A 88 -25.18 -4.53 -71.97
N PRO A 89 -26.49 -4.66 -72.15
CA PRO A 89 -27.26 -5.75 -71.54
C PRO A 89 -26.82 -7.14 -72.01
N TRP A 90 -26.16 -7.22 -73.17
CA TRP A 90 -25.72 -8.46 -73.78
C TRP A 90 -24.32 -8.34 -74.39
N HIS A 91 -23.43 -9.25 -74.01
CA HIS A 91 -22.03 -9.32 -74.47
C HIS A 91 -21.67 -10.65 -75.15
N GLY A 92 -22.67 -11.46 -75.51
CA GLY A 92 -22.48 -12.78 -76.13
C GLY A 92 -22.03 -13.87 -75.14
N PHE A 93 -21.67 -15.04 -75.68
CA PHE A 93 -21.19 -16.18 -74.91
C PHE A 93 -19.75 -15.97 -74.46
N ASN A 94 -19.57 -15.50 -73.23
CA ASN A 94 -18.27 -15.27 -72.62
C ASN A 94 -18.14 -15.98 -71.25
N LEU A 95 -16.94 -15.93 -70.64
CA LEU A 95 -16.70 -16.57 -69.36
C LEU A 95 -17.58 -16.02 -68.24
N ALA A 96 -17.82 -14.70 -68.20
CA ALA A 96 -18.67 -14.07 -67.19
C ALA A 96 -20.13 -14.55 -67.30
N PHE A 97 -20.64 -14.70 -68.52
CA PHE A 97 -21.95 -15.29 -68.81
C PHE A 97 -22.02 -16.73 -68.32
N MET A 98 -21.02 -17.56 -68.62
CA MET A 98 -20.95 -18.94 -68.12
C MET A 98 -20.90 -19.00 -66.59
N MET A 99 -20.14 -18.11 -65.94
CA MET A 99 -20.08 -18.00 -64.48
C MET A 99 -21.44 -17.64 -63.87
N SER A 100 -22.17 -16.69 -64.46
CA SER A 100 -23.53 -16.33 -64.03
C SER A 100 -24.52 -17.46 -64.25
N LEU A 101 -24.42 -18.20 -65.36
CA LEU A 101 -25.27 -19.36 -65.64
C LEU A 101 -25.03 -20.47 -64.61
N VAL A 102 -23.77 -20.76 -64.28
CA VAL A 102 -23.39 -21.72 -63.24
C VAL A 102 -23.85 -21.25 -61.86
N ALA A 103 -23.74 -19.95 -61.55
CA ALA A 103 -24.22 -19.40 -60.29
C ALA A 103 -25.75 -19.50 -60.16
N LEU A 104 -26.48 -19.23 -61.24
CA LEU A 104 -27.94 -19.35 -61.30
C LEU A 104 -28.38 -20.81 -61.12
N ALA A 105 -27.85 -21.72 -61.96
CA ALA A 105 -28.18 -23.15 -61.89
C ALA A 105 -27.79 -23.74 -60.53
N GLY A 106 -26.59 -23.43 -60.05
CA GLY A 106 -26.10 -23.88 -58.75
C GLY A 106 -26.95 -23.35 -57.60
N GLY A 107 -27.35 -22.07 -57.62
CA GLY A 107 -28.20 -21.48 -56.58
C GLY A 107 -29.58 -22.13 -56.52
N VAL A 108 -30.19 -22.42 -57.67
CA VAL A 108 -31.47 -23.14 -57.76
C VAL A 108 -31.34 -24.58 -57.25
N ILE A 109 -30.23 -25.27 -57.56
CA ILE A 109 -29.95 -26.62 -57.04
C ILE A 109 -29.76 -26.60 -55.52
N VAL A 110 -29.02 -25.62 -54.98
CA VAL A 110 -28.85 -25.46 -53.53
C VAL A 110 -30.19 -25.19 -52.85
N TYR A 111 -31.04 -24.35 -53.46
CA TYR A 111 -32.37 -24.05 -52.95
C TYR A 111 -33.31 -25.26 -52.97
N SER A 112 -33.31 -26.07 -54.03
CA SER A 112 -34.15 -27.27 -54.13
C SER A 112 -33.71 -28.36 -53.15
N LEU A 113 -32.40 -28.47 -52.88
CA LEU A 113 -31.82 -29.42 -51.92
C LEU A 113 -31.68 -28.85 -50.50
N ARG A 114 -32.21 -27.65 -50.22
CA ARG A 114 -31.95 -26.89 -48.98
C ARG A 114 -32.21 -27.67 -47.70
N GLN A 115 -33.27 -28.47 -47.64
CA GLN A 115 -33.60 -29.25 -46.44
C GLN A 115 -32.51 -30.28 -46.11
N ARG A 116 -31.94 -30.93 -47.13
CA ARG A 116 -30.85 -31.89 -46.96
C ARG A 116 -29.53 -31.18 -46.62
N ILE A 117 -29.26 -30.05 -47.28
CA ILE A 117 -28.04 -29.26 -47.05
C ILE A 117 -28.03 -28.69 -45.62
N PHE A 118 -29.14 -28.13 -45.14
CA PHE A 118 -29.24 -27.60 -43.79
C PHE A 118 -29.17 -28.71 -42.73
N ALA A 119 -29.86 -29.83 -42.92
CA ALA A 119 -29.74 -30.97 -42.01
C ALA A 119 -28.31 -31.54 -41.94
N LEU A 120 -27.58 -31.54 -43.07
CA LEU A 120 -26.18 -31.91 -43.11
C LEU A 120 -25.32 -30.86 -42.39
N HIS A 121 -25.54 -29.58 -42.66
CA HIS A 121 -24.82 -28.48 -42.02
C HIS A 121 -24.98 -28.52 -40.50
N ASP A 122 -26.22 -28.59 -39.99
CA ASP A 122 -26.50 -28.61 -38.56
C ASP A 122 -25.90 -29.85 -37.85
N ARG A 123 -25.76 -30.97 -38.58
CA ARG A 123 -25.12 -32.19 -38.06
C ARG A 123 -23.60 -32.08 -37.96
N PHE A 124 -22.95 -31.41 -38.91
CA PHE A 124 -21.48 -31.35 -39.01
C PHE A 124 -20.88 -30.05 -38.45
N PHE A 125 -21.65 -28.96 -38.44
CA PHE A 125 -21.21 -27.63 -38.05
C PHE A 125 -22.20 -27.05 -37.04
N PRO A 126 -21.88 -27.07 -35.73
CA PRO A 126 -22.69 -26.38 -34.75
C PRO A 126 -22.74 -24.87 -35.06
N PRO A 127 -23.85 -24.17 -34.75
CA PRO A 127 -24.01 -22.77 -35.10
C PRO A 127 -22.99 -21.89 -34.35
N VAL A 128 -21.98 -21.41 -35.07
CA VAL A 128 -21.03 -20.42 -34.55
C VAL A 128 -21.55 -19.03 -34.89
N SER A 129 -22.07 -18.32 -33.89
CA SER A 129 -22.42 -16.91 -34.03
C SER A 129 -21.20 -16.03 -33.72
N GLY A 130 -20.92 -15.03 -34.56
CA GLY A 130 -19.86 -14.04 -34.31
C GLY A 130 -20.01 -13.35 -32.95
N ARG A 131 -21.25 -13.19 -32.47
CA ARG A 131 -21.56 -12.70 -31.12
C ARG A 131 -21.01 -13.63 -30.03
N ASN A 132 -21.26 -14.94 -30.14
CA ASN A 132 -20.81 -15.92 -29.13
C ASN A 132 -19.29 -15.98 -29.06
N VAL A 133 -18.61 -15.83 -30.20
CA VAL A 133 -17.14 -15.79 -30.27
C VAL A 133 -16.62 -14.53 -29.57
N ALA A 134 -17.19 -13.36 -29.85
CA ALA A 134 -16.80 -12.10 -29.23
C ALA A 134 -17.06 -12.10 -27.71
N GLU A 135 -18.25 -12.51 -27.28
CA GLU A 135 -18.61 -12.63 -25.86
C GLU A 135 -17.71 -13.65 -25.14
N GLY A 136 -17.42 -14.79 -25.76
CA GLY A 136 -16.52 -15.80 -25.22
C GLY A 136 -15.08 -15.29 -25.05
N LEU A 137 -14.59 -14.47 -25.98
CA LEU A 137 -13.28 -13.82 -25.87
C LEU A 137 -13.24 -12.81 -24.72
N LEU A 138 -14.26 -11.94 -24.63
CA LEU A 138 -14.37 -10.97 -23.54
C LEU A 138 -14.41 -11.66 -22.17
N GLN A 139 -15.19 -12.73 -22.03
CA GLN A 139 -15.25 -13.51 -20.79
C GLN A 139 -13.92 -14.16 -20.42
N ARG A 140 -13.09 -14.56 -21.40
CA ARG A 140 -11.75 -15.08 -21.12
C ARG A 140 -10.82 -13.98 -20.62
N ILE A 141 -10.89 -12.80 -21.23
CA ILE A 141 -10.12 -11.62 -20.80
C ILE A 141 -10.52 -11.22 -19.38
N PHE A 142 -11.81 -11.14 -19.06
CA PHE A 142 -12.26 -10.81 -17.72
C PHE A 142 -11.85 -11.86 -16.69
N ARG A 143 -11.98 -13.15 -16.99
CA ARG A 143 -11.51 -14.21 -16.08
C ARG A 143 -10.01 -14.14 -15.85
N TRP A 144 -9.24 -13.84 -16.90
CA TRP A 144 -7.80 -13.65 -16.77
C TRP A 144 -7.47 -12.43 -15.91
N ALA A 145 -8.13 -11.29 -16.14
CA ALA A 145 -7.95 -10.07 -15.36
C ALA A 145 -8.28 -10.30 -13.87
N VAL A 146 -9.40 -10.97 -13.56
CA VAL A 146 -9.77 -11.35 -12.19
C VAL A 146 -8.74 -12.31 -11.59
N GLY A 147 -8.22 -13.25 -12.37
CA GLY A 147 -7.14 -14.15 -11.96
C GLY A 147 -5.87 -13.39 -11.56
N VAL A 148 -5.44 -12.45 -12.40
CA VAL A 148 -4.28 -11.57 -12.13
C VAL A 148 -4.54 -10.71 -10.89
N ASN A 149 -5.73 -10.14 -10.76
CA ASN A 149 -6.11 -9.34 -9.59
C ASN A 149 -6.02 -10.16 -8.30
N ASN A 150 -6.59 -11.36 -8.27
CA ASN A 150 -6.54 -12.24 -7.10
C ASN A 150 -5.13 -12.79 -6.79
N LEU A 151 -4.20 -12.74 -7.75
CA LEU A 151 -2.80 -13.09 -7.51
C LEU A 151 -2.02 -11.97 -6.83
N ILE A 152 -2.40 -10.71 -7.07
CA ILE A 152 -1.69 -9.51 -6.60
C ILE A 152 -2.42 -8.88 -5.42
N GLU A 153 -3.70 -8.53 -5.59
CA GLU A 153 -4.58 -7.80 -4.67
C GLU A 153 -5.66 -8.73 -4.08
N ASN A 154 -5.25 -9.56 -3.11
CA ASN A 154 -6.15 -10.53 -2.45
C ASN A 154 -6.49 -10.18 -1.00
N GLY A 155 -6.20 -8.96 -0.56
CA GLY A 155 -6.39 -8.48 0.81
C GLY A 155 -5.38 -9.01 1.83
N SER A 156 -4.41 -9.84 1.44
CA SER A 156 -3.43 -10.40 2.37
C SER A 156 -2.20 -9.52 2.50
N LEU A 157 -1.99 -8.94 3.69
CA LEU A 157 -0.77 -8.18 4.01
C LEU A 157 0.51 -9.00 3.79
N GLN A 158 0.49 -10.30 4.14
CA GLN A 158 1.64 -11.19 3.92
C GLN A 158 1.99 -11.32 2.43
N ARG A 159 0.98 -11.37 1.56
CA ARG A 159 1.18 -11.43 0.11
C ARG A 159 1.77 -10.12 -0.39
N TYR A 160 1.25 -8.98 0.07
CA TYR A 160 1.74 -7.66 -0.32
C TYR A 160 3.19 -7.45 0.11
N LEU A 161 3.55 -7.85 1.34
CA LEU A 161 4.93 -7.82 1.83
C LEU A 161 5.85 -8.73 1.03
N PHE A 162 5.40 -9.95 0.69
CA PHE A 162 6.16 -10.86 -0.17
C PHE A 162 6.42 -10.26 -1.56
N LEU A 163 5.40 -9.66 -2.19
CA LEU A 163 5.55 -9.02 -3.50
C LEU A 163 6.47 -7.80 -3.43
N LEU A 164 6.34 -6.97 -2.39
CA LEU A 164 7.20 -5.82 -2.16
C LEU A 164 8.66 -6.25 -2.01
N ILE A 165 8.97 -7.14 -1.06
CA ILE A 165 10.33 -7.62 -0.80
C ILE A 165 10.89 -8.33 -2.04
N GLY A 166 10.08 -9.17 -2.69
CA GLY A 166 10.47 -9.86 -3.94
C GLY A 166 10.82 -8.88 -5.06
N SER A 167 10.00 -7.83 -5.25
CA SER A 167 10.28 -6.79 -6.25
C SER A 167 11.53 -5.98 -5.92
N THR A 168 11.73 -5.61 -4.65
CA THR A 168 12.94 -4.91 -4.18
C THR A 168 14.19 -5.76 -4.39
N LEU A 169 14.11 -7.07 -4.16
CA LEU A 169 15.21 -8.00 -4.44
C LEU A 169 15.54 -8.06 -5.93
N ILE A 170 14.53 -8.15 -6.81
CA ILE A 170 14.72 -8.17 -8.26
C ILE A 170 15.39 -6.87 -8.72
N VAL A 171 14.88 -5.71 -8.28
CA VAL A 171 15.42 -4.40 -8.62
C VAL A 171 16.84 -4.23 -8.06
N GLY A 172 17.08 -4.64 -6.81
CA GLY A 172 18.39 -4.57 -6.18
C GLY A 172 19.44 -5.42 -6.89
N VAL A 173 19.10 -6.67 -7.26
CA VAL A 173 19.98 -7.54 -8.03
C VAL A 173 20.24 -6.98 -9.43
N ALA A 174 19.21 -6.44 -10.09
CA ALA A 174 19.37 -5.80 -11.40
C ALA A 174 20.27 -4.56 -11.32
N ALA A 175 20.12 -3.74 -10.29
CA ALA A 175 20.91 -2.51 -10.09
C ALA A 175 22.39 -2.80 -9.80
N PHE A 176 22.69 -3.90 -9.12
CA PHE A 176 24.07 -4.34 -8.81
C PHE A 176 24.66 -5.28 -9.86
N HIS A 177 23.94 -5.52 -10.96
CA HIS A 177 24.41 -6.44 -11.98
C HIS A 177 25.66 -5.86 -12.67
N GLY A 178 26.80 -6.56 -12.52
CA GLY A 178 28.08 -6.15 -13.10
C GLY A 178 28.96 -5.27 -12.21
N GLU A 179 28.45 -4.82 -11.06
CA GLU A 179 29.21 -4.01 -10.09
C GLU A 179 29.92 -4.90 -9.05
N PRO A 180 31.19 -4.61 -8.68
CA PRO A 180 31.86 -5.35 -7.63
C PRO A 180 31.19 -5.08 -6.27
N LEU A 181 30.93 -6.15 -5.52
CA LEU A 181 30.37 -6.05 -4.17
C LEU A 181 31.33 -5.40 -3.17
N VAL A 182 32.64 -5.65 -3.31
CA VAL A 182 33.67 -5.16 -2.39
C VAL A 182 34.31 -3.90 -2.97
N GLY A 183 34.34 -2.83 -2.18
CA GLY A 183 35.09 -1.61 -2.52
C GLY A 183 36.56 -1.65 -2.08
N SER A 184 37.27 -0.54 -2.27
CA SER A 184 38.71 -0.40 -2.02
C SER A 184 39.07 0.08 -0.61
N ALA A 185 38.10 0.48 0.21
CA ALA A 185 38.36 0.99 1.55
C ALA A 185 38.77 -0.14 2.51
N PRO A 186 39.71 0.11 3.44
CA PRO A 186 40.21 -0.90 4.35
C PRO A 186 39.13 -1.34 5.34
N THR A 187 39.05 -2.64 5.59
CA THR A 187 38.18 -3.21 6.63
C THR A 187 38.87 -3.20 7.99
N GLN A 188 38.10 -2.94 9.05
CA GLN A 188 38.58 -3.09 10.43
C GLN A 188 38.60 -4.57 10.83
N ALA A 189 39.60 -4.97 11.64
CA ALA A 189 39.66 -6.32 12.18
C ALA A 189 38.51 -6.55 13.18
N LEU A 190 37.91 -7.74 13.13
CA LEU A 190 36.83 -8.11 14.04
C LEU A 190 37.40 -8.42 15.43
N ASP A 191 37.07 -7.57 16.40
CA ASP A 191 37.44 -7.81 17.79
C ASP A 191 36.43 -8.73 18.52
N THR A 192 36.87 -9.36 19.60
CA THR A 192 36.08 -10.33 20.37
C THR A 192 34.81 -9.72 20.97
N GLN A 193 34.82 -8.44 21.39
CA GLN A 193 33.65 -7.81 21.98
C GLN A 193 32.58 -7.55 20.91
N THR A 194 32.97 -7.00 19.76
CA THR A 194 32.07 -6.77 18.63
C THR A 194 31.51 -8.08 18.08
N LEU A 195 32.33 -9.14 18.01
CA LEU A 195 31.86 -10.48 17.65
C LEU A 195 30.82 -10.99 18.66
N ALA A 196 31.08 -10.86 19.96
CA ALA A 196 30.13 -11.29 21.00
C ALA A 196 28.79 -10.55 20.88
N TYR A 197 28.80 -9.22 20.76
CA TYR A 197 27.58 -8.43 20.55
C TYR A 197 26.83 -8.86 19.29
N GLY A 198 27.54 -9.09 18.18
CA GLY A 198 26.96 -9.59 16.93
C GLY A 198 26.31 -10.96 17.09
N VAL A 199 26.95 -11.90 17.78
CA VAL A 199 26.41 -13.24 18.05
C VAL A 199 25.15 -13.16 18.91
N PHE A 200 25.16 -12.37 19.99
CA PHE A 200 23.98 -12.18 20.83
C PHE A 200 22.83 -11.49 20.09
N LEU A 201 23.13 -10.51 19.24
CA LEU A 201 22.14 -9.84 18.39
C LEU A 201 21.48 -10.82 17.42
N VAL A 202 22.28 -11.64 16.72
CA VAL A 202 21.78 -12.67 15.79
C VAL A 202 20.97 -13.74 16.54
N ALA A 203 21.46 -14.19 17.69
CA ALA A 203 20.75 -15.16 18.52
C ALA A 203 19.41 -14.60 19.03
N GLY A 204 19.36 -13.34 19.44
CA GLY A 204 18.12 -12.66 19.85
C GLY A 204 17.14 -12.49 18.68
N ALA A 205 17.62 -12.11 17.50
CA ALA A 205 16.78 -11.98 16.30
C ALA A 205 16.18 -13.33 15.88
N ILE A 206 17.00 -14.38 15.80
CA ILE A 206 16.55 -15.74 15.50
C ILE A 206 15.59 -16.24 16.60
N GLY A 207 15.94 -16.03 17.87
CA GLY A 207 15.12 -16.39 19.01
C GLY A 207 13.73 -15.76 18.95
N THR A 208 13.63 -14.47 18.60
CA THR A 208 12.35 -13.77 18.45
C THR A 208 11.46 -14.45 17.41
N VAL A 209 12.03 -14.89 16.29
CA VAL A 209 11.30 -15.61 15.22
C VAL A 209 10.91 -17.01 15.66
N LEU A 210 11.81 -17.75 16.33
CA LEU A 210 11.52 -19.11 16.80
C LEU A 210 10.42 -19.11 17.88
N PHE A 211 10.44 -18.13 18.78
CA PHE A 211 9.51 -18.01 19.90
C PHE A 211 8.34 -17.06 19.63
N HIS A 212 8.12 -16.61 18.39
CA HIS A 212 7.05 -15.65 18.03
C HIS A 212 5.64 -16.05 18.49
N ARG A 213 5.42 -17.35 18.73
CA ARG A 213 4.13 -17.89 19.18
C ARG A 213 3.86 -17.56 20.65
N SER A 214 4.92 -17.47 21.45
CA SER A 214 4.88 -17.08 22.85
C SER A 214 5.11 -15.57 22.92
N ARG A 215 4.06 -14.78 22.71
CA ARG A 215 4.16 -13.32 22.48
C ARG A 215 4.92 -12.58 23.59
N PHE A 216 4.68 -12.95 24.85
CA PHE A 216 5.41 -12.40 25.99
C PHE A 216 6.93 -12.66 25.89
N LEU A 217 7.32 -13.92 25.65
CA LEU A 217 8.72 -14.30 25.49
C LEU A 217 9.34 -13.60 24.28
N ALA A 218 8.64 -13.50 23.16
CA ALA A 218 9.12 -12.79 21.97
C ALA A 218 9.41 -11.30 22.27
N VAL A 219 8.56 -10.63 23.07
CA VAL A 219 8.80 -9.25 23.52
C VAL A 219 9.96 -9.15 24.51
N VAL A 220 10.17 -10.14 25.37
CA VAL A 220 11.36 -10.15 26.23
C VAL A 220 12.64 -10.32 25.38
N ILE A 221 12.63 -11.21 24.40
CA ILE A 221 13.78 -11.44 23.50
C ILE A 221 14.05 -10.21 22.62
N ILE A 222 13.00 -9.52 22.13
CA ILE A 222 13.20 -8.27 21.36
C ILE A 222 13.85 -7.18 22.22
N GLY A 223 13.56 -7.13 23.52
CA GLY A 223 14.26 -6.26 24.48
C GLY A 223 15.75 -6.57 24.58
N VAL A 224 16.14 -7.85 24.51
CA VAL A 224 17.56 -8.24 24.44
C VAL A 224 18.20 -7.74 23.14
N VAL A 225 17.50 -7.82 22.01
CA VAL A 225 17.96 -7.26 20.73
C VAL A 225 18.18 -5.74 20.86
N GLY A 226 17.22 -5.00 21.42
CA GLY A 226 17.34 -3.56 21.66
C GLY A 226 18.52 -3.19 22.56
N LEU A 227 18.76 -3.98 23.62
CA LEU A 227 19.93 -3.81 24.49
C LEU A 227 21.24 -4.03 23.73
N MET A 228 21.33 -5.08 22.90
CA MET A 228 22.55 -5.33 22.11
C MET A 228 22.80 -4.21 21.09
N VAL A 229 21.75 -3.68 20.47
CA VAL A 229 21.86 -2.49 19.59
C VAL A 229 22.36 -1.27 20.35
N SER A 230 21.86 -1.02 21.56
CA SER A 230 22.37 0.07 22.42
C SER A 230 23.86 -0.10 22.76
N LEU A 231 24.29 -1.32 23.11
CA LEU A 231 25.71 -1.61 23.37
C LEU A 231 26.58 -1.42 22.12
N LEU A 232 26.08 -1.77 20.93
CA LEU A 232 26.77 -1.48 19.67
C LEU A 232 26.90 0.03 19.42
N PHE A 233 25.86 0.82 19.71
CA PHE A 233 25.99 2.29 19.63
C PHE A 233 27.03 2.84 20.59
N VAL A 234 27.10 2.34 21.83
CA VAL A 234 28.18 2.72 22.76
C VAL A 234 29.56 2.33 22.21
N ARG A 235 29.68 1.10 21.66
CA ARG A 235 30.93 0.60 21.06
C ARG A 235 31.40 1.50 19.91
N PHE A 236 30.48 1.99 19.09
CA PHE A 236 30.77 2.90 17.98
C PHE A 236 30.70 4.40 18.37
N SER A 237 30.80 4.72 19.67
CA SER A 237 30.87 6.10 20.18
C SER A 237 29.65 6.98 19.84
N GLY A 238 28.47 6.38 19.80
CA GLY A 238 27.17 7.06 19.68
C GLY A 238 26.36 7.06 20.99
N PRO A 239 26.78 7.80 22.03
CA PRO A 239 26.13 7.76 23.35
C PRO A 239 24.70 8.30 23.36
N ASP A 240 24.39 9.35 22.59
CA ASP A 240 23.03 9.90 22.48
C ASP A 240 22.07 8.89 21.84
N ILE A 241 22.51 8.23 20.77
CA ILE A 241 21.75 7.19 20.07
C ILE A 241 21.60 5.95 20.97
N ALA A 242 22.63 5.59 21.75
CA ALA A 242 22.54 4.50 22.71
C ALA A 242 21.50 4.74 23.81
N MET A 243 21.46 5.96 24.38
CA MET A 243 20.50 6.32 25.43
C MET A 243 19.07 6.41 24.87
N THR A 244 18.89 7.05 23.71
CA THR A 244 17.57 7.09 23.05
C THR A 244 17.08 5.68 22.75
N GLN A 245 17.91 4.82 22.15
CA GLN A 245 17.55 3.44 21.85
C GLN A 245 17.10 2.68 23.10
N LEU A 246 17.86 2.77 24.19
CA LEU A 246 17.55 2.07 25.44
C LEU A 246 16.21 2.55 26.04
N LEU A 247 15.98 3.87 26.05
CA LEU A 247 14.77 4.45 26.61
C LEU A 247 13.53 4.19 25.75
N VAL A 248 13.68 4.25 24.42
CA VAL A 248 12.63 3.87 23.48
C VAL A 248 12.29 2.40 23.68
N GLU A 249 13.28 1.51 23.78
CA GLU A 249 13.06 0.08 24.03
C GLU A 249 12.26 -0.15 25.31
N PHE A 250 12.61 0.50 26.42
CA PHE A 250 11.84 0.38 27.66
C PHE A 250 10.40 0.87 27.50
N ALA A 251 10.20 2.04 26.86
CA ALA A 251 8.87 2.58 26.64
C ALA A 251 8.02 1.68 25.73
N THR A 252 8.58 1.20 24.62
CA THR A 252 7.87 0.36 23.65
C THR A 252 7.58 -1.02 24.23
N VAL A 253 8.52 -1.66 24.94
CA VAL A 253 8.28 -2.94 25.62
C VAL A 253 7.12 -2.81 26.59
N ILE A 254 7.08 -1.76 27.42
CA ILE A 254 5.96 -1.56 28.35
C ILE A 254 4.64 -1.36 27.61
N LEU A 255 4.60 -0.52 26.57
CA LEU A 255 3.39 -0.27 25.78
C LEU A 255 2.92 -1.53 25.02
N ILE A 256 3.84 -2.31 24.45
CA ILE A 256 3.54 -3.57 23.77
C ILE A 256 3.03 -4.60 24.78
N LEU A 257 3.65 -4.72 25.97
CA LEU A 257 3.16 -5.62 27.02
C LEU A 257 1.74 -5.24 27.45
N LEU A 258 1.44 -3.95 27.57
CA LEU A 258 0.09 -3.46 27.85
C LEU A 258 -0.88 -3.77 26.70
N ALA A 259 -0.45 -3.67 25.45
CA ALA A 259 -1.26 -4.03 24.29
C ALA A 259 -1.50 -5.56 24.20
N LEU A 260 -0.49 -6.36 24.54
CA LEU A 260 -0.55 -7.83 24.55
C LEU A 260 -1.56 -8.36 25.55
N PHE A 261 -1.83 -7.64 26.64
CA PHE A 261 -2.90 -7.97 27.59
C PHE A 261 -4.27 -8.15 26.90
N PHE A 262 -4.54 -7.42 25.82
CA PHE A 262 -5.80 -7.48 25.08
C PHE A 262 -5.83 -8.55 23.99
N LEU A 263 -4.70 -9.23 23.75
CA LEU A 263 -4.55 -10.15 22.64
C LEU A 263 -4.40 -11.60 23.14
N PRO A 264 -4.77 -12.61 22.31
CA PRO A 264 -4.53 -14.01 22.67
C PRO A 264 -3.05 -14.29 22.96
N TRP A 265 -2.77 -15.13 23.95
CA TRP A 265 -1.40 -15.45 24.37
C TRP A 265 -0.59 -16.20 23.31
N ASN A 266 -1.27 -17.10 22.59
CA ASN A 266 -0.67 -17.95 21.57
C ASN A 266 -1.29 -17.68 20.19
N SER A 267 -0.46 -17.69 19.15
CA SER A 267 -0.92 -17.60 17.76
C SER A 267 -1.25 -19.00 17.19
N PRO A 268 -2.36 -19.15 16.42
CA PRO A 268 -2.73 -20.43 15.78
C PRO A 268 -1.70 -20.92 14.75
N VAL A 269 -1.70 -22.23 14.44
CA VAL A 269 -0.84 -22.82 13.38
C VAL A 269 -1.58 -22.80 12.05
N ASP A 270 -1.40 -21.74 11.27
CA ASP A 270 -2.14 -21.60 10.00
C ASP A 270 -1.27 -21.73 8.74
N SER A 271 0.05 -21.98 8.90
CA SER A 271 1.01 -21.93 7.79
C SER A 271 1.55 -23.30 7.37
N SER A 272 1.42 -23.61 6.07
CA SER A 272 2.01 -24.80 5.47
C SER A 272 3.55 -24.76 5.49
N VAL A 273 4.19 -25.94 5.43
CA VAL A 273 5.67 -26.04 5.38
C VAL A 273 6.23 -25.28 4.19
N LEU A 274 5.62 -25.41 3.01
CA LEU A 274 6.06 -24.73 1.79
C LEU A 274 6.03 -23.20 1.93
N ARG A 275 4.97 -22.66 2.58
CA ARG A 275 4.87 -21.23 2.85
C ARG A 275 6.01 -20.75 3.76
N ARG A 276 6.30 -21.50 4.84
CA ARG A 276 7.40 -21.18 5.75
C ARG A 276 8.75 -21.21 5.06
N VAL A 277 9.00 -22.20 4.19
CA VAL A 277 10.25 -22.29 3.42
C VAL A 277 10.39 -21.10 2.47
N ARG A 278 9.31 -20.71 1.77
CA ARG A 278 9.30 -19.51 0.90
C ARG A 278 9.58 -18.24 1.69
N ASP A 279 8.92 -18.06 2.82
CA ASP A 279 9.06 -16.84 3.61
C ASP A 279 10.46 -16.76 4.25
N ALA A 280 11.00 -17.90 4.71
CA ALA A 280 12.37 -18.00 5.18
C ALA A 280 13.39 -17.71 4.07
N SER A 281 13.22 -18.28 2.87
CA SER A 281 14.13 -18.01 1.76
C SER A 281 14.09 -16.54 1.34
N THR A 282 12.90 -15.95 1.30
CA THR A 282 12.71 -14.52 1.00
C THR A 282 13.39 -13.65 2.06
N ALA A 283 13.24 -13.97 3.34
CA ALA A 283 13.86 -13.24 4.44
C ALA A 283 15.39 -13.35 4.42
N VAL A 284 15.94 -14.54 4.16
CA VAL A 284 17.40 -14.75 4.04
C VAL A 284 17.97 -13.99 2.85
N LEU A 285 17.33 -14.07 1.67
CA LEU A 285 17.76 -13.33 0.49
C LEU A 285 17.70 -11.81 0.71
N ALA A 286 16.62 -11.30 1.32
CA ALA A 286 16.48 -9.89 1.65
C ALA A 286 17.53 -9.42 2.67
N GLY A 287 17.72 -10.18 3.75
CA GLY A 287 18.73 -9.87 4.77
C GLY A 287 20.16 -9.92 4.22
N ALA A 288 20.49 -10.95 3.43
CA ALA A 288 21.77 -11.06 2.75
C ALA A 288 21.98 -9.92 1.74
N GLY A 289 20.93 -9.54 0.99
CA GLY A 289 20.95 -8.40 0.09
C GLY A 289 21.25 -7.10 0.81
N VAL A 290 20.51 -6.78 1.88
CA VAL A 290 20.75 -5.57 2.70
C VAL A 290 22.14 -5.60 3.33
N GLY A 291 22.60 -6.76 3.84
CA GLY A 291 23.94 -6.92 4.38
C GLY A 291 25.04 -6.71 3.33
N ALA A 292 24.85 -7.26 2.12
CA ALA A 292 25.75 -7.08 1.00
C ALA A 292 25.81 -5.62 0.54
N LEU A 293 24.67 -4.92 0.48
CA LEU A 293 24.59 -3.49 0.19
C LEU A 293 25.29 -2.65 1.25
N GLY A 294 25.06 -2.95 2.53
CA GLY A 294 25.73 -2.28 3.64
C GLY A 294 27.25 -2.49 3.58
N TYR A 295 27.69 -3.71 3.32
CA TYR A 295 29.11 -4.03 3.15
C TYR A 295 29.72 -3.30 1.94
N ALA A 296 29.00 -3.27 0.81
CA ALA A 296 29.41 -2.57 -0.40
C ALA A 296 29.55 -1.05 -0.16
N LEU A 297 28.64 -0.45 0.61
CA LEU A 297 28.69 0.96 0.97
C LEU A 297 29.87 1.26 1.91
N LEU A 298 30.05 0.45 2.96
CA LEU A 298 31.08 0.67 3.97
C LEU A 298 32.51 0.40 3.48
N THR A 299 32.66 -0.41 2.42
CA THR A 299 33.97 -0.68 1.79
C THR A 299 34.33 0.31 0.69
N ARG A 300 33.54 1.37 0.48
CA ARG A 300 33.84 2.42 -0.51
C ARG A 300 34.27 3.72 0.17
N PRO A 301 35.17 4.50 -0.45
CA PRO A 301 35.50 5.84 0.06
C PRO A 301 34.27 6.74 -0.02
N LEU A 302 34.04 7.52 1.03
CA LEU A 302 32.90 8.44 1.14
C LEU A 302 33.42 9.86 1.29
N HIS A 303 32.86 10.79 0.52
CA HIS A 303 33.04 12.22 0.75
C HIS A 303 32.05 12.66 1.83
N SER A 304 32.56 12.99 3.02
CA SER A 304 31.76 13.34 4.19
C SER A 304 31.69 14.85 4.40
N ILE A 305 30.56 15.32 4.94
CA ILE A 305 30.38 16.70 5.45
C ILE A 305 30.64 16.80 6.97
N SER A 306 31.14 15.73 7.60
CA SER A 306 31.36 15.68 9.05
C SER A 306 32.39 16.70 9.55
N GLU A 307 33.38 17.05 8.72
CA GLU A 307 34.41 18.05 9.08
C GLU A 307 33.79 19.42 9.37
N PHE A 308 32.78 19.82 8.60
CA PHE A 308 32.02 21.05 8.83
C PHE A 308 31.33 21.02 10.20
N PHE A 309 30.62 19.95 10.53
CA PHE A 309 29.89 19.87 11.81
C PHE A 309 30.83 19.81 13.01
N ILE A 310 31.99 19.16 12.89
CA ILE A 310 32.99 19.14 13.97
C ILE A 310 33.57 20.54 14.19
N ALA A 311 33.85 21.28 13.11
CA ALA A 311 34.40 22.62 13.18
C ALA A 311 33.38 23.64 13.69
N GLU A 312 32.11 23.54 13.25
CA GLU A 312 31.11 24.59 13.42
C GLU A 312 30.14 24.35 14.60
N ALA A 313 30.11 23.16 15.20
CA ALA A 313 29.15 22.86 16.29
C ALA A 313 29.21 23.86 17.46
N LYS A 314 30.43 24.22 17.90
CA LYS A 314 30.60 25.21 18.97
C LYS A 314 30.53 26.66 18.49
N PRO A 315 31.31 27.10 17.47
CA PRO A 315 31.31 28.52 17.08
C PRO A 315 29.99 28.95 16.42
N GLY A 316 29.34 28.07 15.64
CA GLY A 316 28.08 28.36 14.97
C GLY A 316 26.86 28.00 15.81
N GLY A 317 26.87 26.83 16.45
CA GLY A 317 25.70 26.30 17.17
C GLY A 317 25.72 26.44 18.69
N GLY A 318 26.80 26.95 19.28
CA GLY A 318 26.95 27.17 20.73
C GLY A 318 27.30 25.93 21.57
N GLY A 319 27.11 24.72 21.04
CA GLY A 319 27.20 23.49 21.84
C GLY A 319 28.45 22.66 21.58
N THR A 320 28.94 21.96 22.60
CA THR A 320 29.98 20.93 22.43
C THR A 320 29.42 19.55 22.09
N ASN A 321 28.12 19.31 22.28
CA ASN A 321 27.48 18.08 21.83
C ASN A 321 27.10 18.20 20.35
N ILE A 322 27.99 17.74 19.47
CA ILE A 322 27.81 17.81 18.01
C ILE A 322 26.48 17.18 17.57
N VAL A 323 26.09 16.04 18.16
CA VAL A 323 24.84 15.34 17.78
C VAL A 323 23.64 16.21 18.12
N ASN A 324 23.55 16.70 19.37
CA ASN A 324 22.41 17.53 19.77
C ASN A 324 22.37 18.83 18.96
N VAL A 325 23.52 19.49 18.75
CA VAL A 325 23.59 20.71 17.92
C VAL A 325 23.12 20.45 16.49
N ILE A 326 23.50 19.33 15.88
CA ILE A 326 22.96 18.95 14.56
C ILE A 326 21.44 18.82 14.61
N LEU A 327 20.89 18.15 15.63
CA LEU A 327 19.45 17.90 15.72
C LEU A 327 18.63 19.15 15.99
N VAL A 328 19.09 20.06 16.85
CA VAL A 328 18.28 21.21 17.29
C VAL A 328 18.60 22.51 16.58
N ASP A 329 19.76 22.59 15.90
CA ASP A 329 20.20 23.78 15.19
C ASP A 329 20.40 23.51 13.69
N PHE A 330 21.54 22.94 13.27
CA PHE A 330 21.86 22.78 11.84
C PHE A 330 20.78 22.04 11.03
N ARG A 331 20.15 21.02 11.64
CA ARG A 331 19.07 20.23 11.05
C ARG A 331 17.84 20.23 11.97
N GLY A 332 17.60 21.35 12.66
CA GLY A 332 16.41 21.59 13.49
C GLY A 332 15.08 21.29 12.80
N PHE A 333 15.03 21.48 11.47
CA PHE A 333 13.84 21.21 10.68
C PHE A 333 13.47 19.72 10.65
N ASP A 334 14.46 18.82 10.63
CA ASP A 334 14.22 17.37 10.67
C ASP A 334 13.60 16.98 12.02
N THR A 335 14.14 17.49 13.12
CA THR A 335 13.60 17.24 14.47
C THR A 335 12.20 17.84 14.65
N LEU A 336 11.90 18.99 14.03
CA LEU A 336 10.54 19.53 13.99
C LEU A 336 9.58 18.59 13.26
N GLY A 337 10.04 18.01 12.14
CA GLY A 337 9.31 16.98 11.39
C GLY A 337 9.07 15.73 12.23
N GLU A 338 10.10 15.22 12.90
CA GLU A 338 10.02 14.03 13.77
C GLU A 338 8.99 14.21 14.90
N VAL A 339 9.03 15.31 15.63
CA VAL A 339 8.04 15.55 16.71
C VAL A 339 6.64 15.76 16.17
N THR A 340 6.51 16.32 14.97
CA THR A 340 5.21 16.42 14.29
C THR A 340 4.67 15.03 13.94
N VAL A 341 5.51 14.13 13.42
CA VAL A 341 5.15 12.72 13.15
C VAL A 341 4.74 12.01 14.44
N LEU A 342 5.47 12.21 15.55
CA LEU A 342 5.09 11.64 16.86
C LEU A 342 3.71 12.13 17.32
N ALA A 343 3.43 13.43 17.19
CA ALA A 343 2.14 13.98 17.55
C ALA A 343 1.02 13.45 16.65
N VAL A 344 1.24 13.33 15.34
CA VAL A 344 0.29 12.73 14.39
C VAL A 344 0.03 11.27 14.74
N ALA A 345 1.06 10.50 15.07
CA ALA A 345 0.93 9.12 15.53
C ALA A 345 0.09 9.04 16.82
N ALA A 346 0.36 9.91 17.79
CA ALA A 346 -0.40 9.98 19.05
C ALA A 346 -1.89 10.29 18.82
N VAL A 347 -2.19 11.25 17.93
CA VAL A 347 -3.55 11.60 17.54
C VAL A 347 -4.21 10.45 16.77
N GLY A 348 -3.48 9.76 15.89
CA GLY A 348 -3.94 8.58 15.18
C GLY A 348 -4.31 7.43 16.12
N ILE A 349 -3.46 7.14 17.10
CA ILE A 349 -3.73 6.16 18.17
C ILE A 349 -4.99 6.55 18.93
N TYR A 350 -5.10 7.83 19.33
CA TYR A 350 -6.30 8.33 20.00
C TYR A 350 -7.56 8.15 19.14
N ALA A 351 -7.50 8.51 17.85
CA ALA A 351 -8.64 8.38 16.93
C ALA A 351 -9.06 6.91 16.76
N LEU A 352 -8.10 6.01 16.51
CA LEU A 352 -8.34 4.57 16.33
C LEU A 352 -8.90 3.91 17.59
N LEU A 353 -8.40 4.26 18.78
CA LEU A 353 -8.80 3.61 20.03
C LEU A 353 -10.01 4.26 20.70
N SER A 354 -10.39 5.50 20.33
CA SER A 354 -11.47 6.25 20.99
C SER A 354 -12.81 5.53 21.04
N ASN A 355 -13.15 4.78 19.98
CA ASN A 355 -14.42 4.05 19.85
C ASN A 355 -14.21 2.53 19.73
N THR A 356 -13.05 2.03 20.12
CA THR A 356 -12.74 0.60 20.04
C THR A 356 -12.99 -0.07 21.37
N SER A 357 -13.88 -1.06 21.39
CA SER A 357 -14.09 -1.94 22.55
C SER A 357 -13.35 -3.26 22.32
N VAL A 358 -12.43 -3.62 23.21
CA VAL A 358 -11.73 -4.90 23.15
C VAL A 358 -12.16 -5.77 24.32
N ARG A 359 -12.34 -7.07 24.08
CA ARG A 359 -12.70 -8.03 25.13
C ARG A 359 -11.49 -8.26 26.04
N ILE A 360 -11.65 -7.96 27.32
CA ILE A 360 -10.62 -8.22 28.35
C ILE A 360 -10.64 -9.73 28.68
N PRO A 361 -9.49 -10.43 28.64
CA PRO A 361 -9.39 -11.80 29.11
C PRO A 361 -9.67 -11.88 30.63
N SER A 362 -10.52 -12.82 31.06
CA SER A 362 -10.83 -13.02 32.49
C SER A 362 -9.79 -13.85 33.25
N VAL A 363 -8.87 -14.48 32.51
CA VAL A 363 -7.84 -15.38 33.05
C VAL A 363 -6.47 -15.08 32.45
N ASP A 364 -5.41 -15.42 33.19
CA ASP A 364 -4.02 -15.32 32.76
C ASP A 364 -3.62 -16.48 31.83
N MET A 365 -2.32 -16.57 31.51
CA MET A 365 -1.75 -17.61 30.63
C MET A 365 -1.94 -19.04 31.16
N GLU A 366 -2.11 -19.20 32.47
CA GLU A 366 -2.24 -20.50 33.15
C GLU A 366 -3.69 -20.79 33.57
N GLY A 367 -4.64 -19.96 33.11
CA GLY A 367 -6.06 -20.12 33.40
C GLY A 367 -6.48 -19.63 34.79
N ARG A 368 -5.59 -18.97 35.53
CA ARG A 368 -5.95 -18.36 36.82
C ARG A 368 -6.71 -17.07 36.58
N ALA A 369 -7.68 -16.77 37.44
CA ALA A 369 -8.33 -15.47 37.43
C ALA A 369 -7.29 -14.37 37.72
N TRP A 370 -7.36 -13.26 36.98
CA TRP A 370 -6.52 -12.10 37.26
C TRP A 370 -6.70 -11.63 38.71
N THR A 371 -5.59 -11.37 39.40
CA THR A 371 -5.60 -10.72 40.70
C THR A 371 -5.87 -9.23 40.50
N TRP A 372 -7.03 -8.78 40.98
CA TRP A 372 -7.46 -7.38 40.89
C TRP A 372 -6.87 -6.50 42.00
N ASP A 373 -5.65 -6.80 42.47
CA ASP A 373 -4.98 -5.93 43.43
C ASP A 373 -4.70 -4.59 42.76
N ARG A 374 -5.48 -3.58 43.16
CA ARG A 374 -5.46 -2.25 42.55
C ARG A 374 -4.16 -1.52 42.87
N HIS A 375 -3.45 -1.90 43.94
CA HIS A 375 -2.29 -1.20 44.46
C HIS A 375 -1.24 -2.18 45.01
N PRO A 376 -0.49 -2.88 44.13
CA PRO A 376 0.63 -3.71 44.58
C PRO A 376 1.64 -2.86 45.35
N LEU A 377 1.70 -3.04 46.68
CA LEU A 377 2.44 -2.18 47.60
C LEU A 377 3.91 -1.99 47.19
N VAL A 378 4.57 -3.08 46.79
CA VAL A 378 5.98 -3.06 46.38
C VAL A 378 6.18 -2.15 45.15
N LEU A 379 5.35 -2.32 44.12
CA LEU A 379 5.44 -1.51 42.91
C LEU A 379 5.09 -0.04 43.18
N ALA A 380 4.06 0.22 44.00
CA ALA A 380 3.64 1.58 44.35
C ALA A 380 4.72 2.33 45.15
N VAL A 381 5.36 1.67 46.11
CA VAL A 381 6.46 2.26 46.89
C VAL A 381 7.67 2.55 45.99
N ILE A 382 8.06 1.60 45.14
CA ILE A 382 9.18 1.80 44.21
C ILE A 382 8.87 2.93 43.22
N ALA A 383 7.71 2.90 42.57
CA ALA A 383 7.33 3.91 41.58
C ALA A 383 7.28 5.32 42.17
N ARG A 384 6.64 5.49 43.34
CA ARG A 384 6.55 6.80 44.01
C ARG A 384 7.91 7.33 44.46
N THR A 385 8.82 6.45 44.86
CA THR A 385 10.18 6.83 45.27
C THR A 385 11.06 7.14 44.06
N MET A 386 10.90 6.39 42.97
CA MET A 386 11.66 6.59 41.73
C MET A 386 11.21 7.81 40.93
N LEU A 387 9.94 8.23 41.02
CA LEU A 387 9.42 9.36 40.26
C LEU A 387 10.21 10.67 40.44
N PRO A 388 10.44 11.20 41.66
CA PRO A 388 11.20 12.43 41.83
C PRO A 388 12.65 12.30 41.36
N LEU A 389 13.27 11.13 41.59
CA LEU A 389 14.64 10.86 41.12
C LEU A 389 14.71 10.85 39.59
N ALA A 390 13.77 10.17 38.93
CA ALA A 390 13.74 10.10 37.47
C ALA A 390 13.41 11.45 36.83
N LEU A 391 12.53 12.25 37.45
CA LEU A 391 12.28 13.63 37.00
C LEU A 391 13.51 14.52 37.17
N LEU A 392 14.26 14.37 38.28
CA LEU A 392 15.53 15.06 38.47
C LEU A 392 16.53 14.68 37.38
N VAL A 393 16.65 13.39 37.06
CA VAL A 393 17.50 12.89 35.97
C VAL A 393 17.03 13.43 34.61
N ALA A 394 15.73 13.47 34.34
CA ALA A 394 15.18 14.05 33.12
C ALA A 394 15.54 15.53 32.99
N VAL A 395 15.36 16.34 34.05
CA VAL A 395 15.76 17.76 34.06
C VAL A 395 17.27 17.91 33.86
N TYR A 396 18.08 17.07 34.50
CA TYR A 396 19.53 17.08 34.33
C TYR A 396 19.94 16.77 32.87
N LEU A 397 19.36 15.74 32.26
CA LEU A 397 19.61 15.37 30.86
C LEU A 397 19.12 16.45 29.88
N PHE A 398 18.02 17.12 30.20
CA PHE A 398 17.51 18.26 29.43
C PHE A 398 18.50 19.43 29.44
N LEU A 399 18.91 19.86 30.64
CA LEU A 399 19.77 21.04 30.79
C LEU A 399 21.19 20.84 30.25
N ARG A 400 21.73 19.63 30.30
CA ARG A 400 23.10 19.35 29.82
C ARG A 400 23.19 19.05 28.32
N GLY A 401 22.06 18.83 27.64
CA GLY A 401 22.00 18.26 26.29
C GLY A 401 22.80 19.02 25.23
N HIS A 402 22.95 20.33 25.40
CA HIS A 402 23.72 21.18 24.49
C HIS A 402 25.23 20.88 24.50
N ASN A 403 25.76 20.37 25.62
CA ASN A 403 27.20 20.20 25.81
C ASN A 403 27.62 18.74 26.03
N LEU A 404 26.71 17.92 26.54
CA LEU A 404 26.95 16.53 26.86
C LEU A 404 25.78 15.67 26.39
N PRO A 405 25.93 14.33 26.34
CA PRO A 405 24.86 13.47 25.91
C PRO A 405 23.57 13.70 26.72
N GLY A 406 22.44 13.86 26.02
CA GLY A 406 21.18 14.37 26.58
C GLY A 406 20.32 15.08 25.53
N GLY A 407 19.44 15.98 25.99
CA GLY A 407 18.54 16.77 25.12
C GLY A 407 17.05 16.57 25.42
N GLY A 408 16.20 17.32 24.71
CA GLY A 408 14.75 17.34 24.93
C GLY A 408 14.09 15.98 24.77
N PHE A 409 14.50 15.21 23.76
CA PHE A 409 13.93 13.91 23.45
C PHE A 409 14.23 12.85 24.53
N ILE A 410 15.50 12.69 24.90
CA ILE A 410 15.97 11.74 25.91
C ILE A 410 15.33 12.06 27.27
N ALA A 411 15.36 13.34 27.67
CA ALA A 411 14.71 13.79 28.89
C ALA A 411 13.21 13.47 28.89
N GLY A 412 12.55 13.69 27.76
CA GLY A 412 11.12 13.39 27.58
C GLY A 412 10.83 11.90 27.78
N LEU A 413 11.66 11.00 27.24
CA LEU A 413 11.50 9.56 27.42
C LEU A 413 11.78 9.07 28.84
N VAL A 414 12.77 9.64 29.53
CA VAL A 414 13.01 9.34 30.96
C VAL A 414 11.80 9.74 31.80
N ALA A 415 11.32 10.97 31.62
CA ALA A 415 10.12 11.46 32.31
C ALA A 415 8.90 10.59 31.98
N SER A 416 8.71 10.24 30.70
CA SER A 416 7.60 9.39 30.26
C SER A 416 7.65 8.00 30.88
N THR A 417 8.81 7.36 30.90
CA THR A 417 9.00 6.02 31.50
C THR A 417 8.69 6.05 32.99
N ALA A 418 9.13 7.07 33.71
CA ALA A 418 8.80 7.26 35.12
C ALA A 418 7.29 7.45 35.35
N LEU A 419 6.63 8.24 34.50
CA LEU A 419 5.19 8.46 34.56
C LEU A 419 4.40 7.19 34.19
N ILE A 420 4.88 6.38 33.24
CA ILE A 420 4.30 5.07 32.91
C ILE A 420 4.36 4.15 34.13
N LEU A 421 5.52 4.05 34.80
CA LEU A 421 5.67 3.23 36.01
C LEU A 421 4.71 3.68 37.12
N GLN A 422 4.58 5.00 37.33
CA GLN A 422 3.62 5.54 38.29
C GLN A 422 2.17 5.15 37.93
N TYR A 423 1.83 5.27 36.66
CA TYR A 423 0.50 4.94 36.15
C TYR A 423 0.16 3.45 36.29
N LEU A 424 1.13 2.56 36.02
CA LEU A 424 0.98 1.12 36.26
C LEU A 424 0.76 0.81 37.74
N SER A 425 1.37 1.57 38.65
CA SER A 425 1.26 1.35 40.09
C SER A 425 -0.06 1.82 40.72
N ASP A 426 -0.64 2.93 40.22
CA ASP A 426 -1.88 3.52 40.76
C ASP A 426 -3.16 3.00 40.06
N GLY A 427 -3.02 2.20 39.00
CA GLY A 427 -4.12 1.54 38.29
C GLY A 427 -4.94 2.44 37.34
N SER A 428 -5.84 1.80 36.56
CA SER A 428 -6.58 2.43 35.46
C SER A 428 -7.68 3.42 35.88
N ALA A 429 -7.98 3.55 37.18
CA ALA A 429 -8.97 4.52 37.67
C ALA A 429 -8.37 5.93 37.80
N MET A 430 -7.16 6.04 38.35
CA MET A 430 -6.43 7.30 38.48
C MET A 430 -6.13 7.91 37.10
N ALA A 431 -5.75 7.04 36.16
CA ALA A 431 -5.59 7.32 34.75
C ALA A 431 -6.76 8.10 34.10
N ARG A 432 -7.99 7.68 34.37
CA ARG A 432 -9.20 8.25 33.76
C ARG A 432 -9.48 9.67 34.23
N THR A 433 -9.25 9.94 35.52
CA THR A 433 -9.63 11.22 36.13
C THR A 433 -8.73 12.38 35.72
N ARG A 434 -7.49 12.12 35.29
CA ARG A 434 -6.51 13.19 35.04
C ARG A 434 -6.28 13.52 33.56
N ILE A 435 -6.64 12.63 32.62
CA ILE A 435 -5.83 12.52 31.41
C ILE A 435 -6.62 12.12 30.15
N GLY A 436 -6.59 13.01 29.15
CA GLY A 436 -7.09 12.77 27.80
C GLY A 436 -7.22 14.06 27.00
N TRP A 437 -7.88 15.06 27.57
CA TRP A 437 -7.95 16.40 26.98
C TRP A 437 -6.63 17.17 27.17
N ARG A 438 -6.01 17.06 28.36
CA ARG A 438 -4.76 17.75 28.69
C ARG A 438 -3.56 17.33 27.84
N TYR A 439 -3.39 16.04 27.54
CA TYR A 439 -2.25 15.61 26.68
C TYR A 439 -2.43 15.97 25.21
N ARG A 440 -3.68 16.00 24.70
CA ARG A 440 -3.94 16.53 23.36
C ARG A 440 -3.56 17.99 23.25
N MET A 441 -3.87 18.80 24.27
CA MET A 441 -3.38 20.19 24.31
C MET A 441 -1.85 20.25 24.42
N LEU A 442 -1.23 19.43 25.27
CA LEU A 442 0.22 19.44 25.44
C LEU A 442 0.96 19.09 24.14
N LEU A 443 0.44 18.18 23.31
CA LEU A 443 0.96 17.93 21.96
C LEU A 443 0.96 19.22 21.13
N GLY A 444 -0.17 19.91 21.08
CA GLY A 444 -0.30 21.18 20.37
C GLY A 444 0.63 22.26 20.93
N VAL A 445 0.71 22.40 22.25
CA VAL A 445 1.60 23.36 22.94
C VAL A 445 3.06 23.05 22.63
N GLY A 446 3.48 21.79 22.69
CA GLY A 446 4.87 21.41 22.40
C GLY A 446 5.27 21.72 20.95
N ILE A 447 4.41 21.40 19.98
CA ILE A 447 4.63 21.77 18.57
C ILE A 447 4.65 23.29 18.41
N LEU A 448 3.72 24.00 19.05
CA LEU A 448 3.66 25.46 18.98
C LEU A 448 4.91 26.10 19.58
N ILE A 449 5.47 25.57 20.67
CA ILE A 449 6.73 26.06 21.25
C ILE A 449 7.88 25.85 20.25
N ALA A 450 8.01 24.66 19.67
CA ALA A 450 9.05 24.37 18.69
C ALA A 450 8.93 25.26 17.43
N ALA A 451 7.71 25.38 16.88
CA ALA A 451 7.44 26.23 15.72
C ALA A 451 7.61 27.72 16.03
N ALA A 452 7.15 28.19 17.20
CA ALA A 452 7.32 29.58 17.63
C ALA A 452 8.79 29.94 17.83
N THR A 453 9.62 29.00 18.27
CA THR A 453 11.07 29.21 18.36
C THR A 453 11.67 29.49 16.98
N GLY A 454 11.28 28.72 15.96
CA GLY A 454 11.69 28.97 14.58
C GLY A 454 11.08 30.21 13.94
N ILE A 455 9.81 30.54 14.25
CA ILE A 455 9.17 31.79 13.79
C ILE A 455 9.86 33.00 14.44
N GLY A 456 10.32 32.86 15.69
CA GLY A 456 11.08 33.87 16.39
C GLY A 456 12.29 34.34 15.59
N SER A 457 13.07 33.43 15.02
CA SER A 457 14.25 33.81 14.21
C SER A 457 13.87 34.62 12.95
N LEU A 458 12.76 34.27 12.29
CA LEU A 458 12.22 35.02 11.15
C LEU A 458 11.85 36.46 11.52
N LEU A 459 11.24 36.67 12.70
CA LEU A 459 10.88 38.00 13.19
C LEU A 459 12.10 38.89 13.45
N PHE A 460 13.26 38.29 13.73
CA PHE A 460 14.54 38.99 13.88
C PHE A 460 15.36 39.08 12.58
N GLY A 461 14.79 38.71 11.42
CA GLY A 461 15.45 38.81 10.12
C GLY A 461 16.41 37.67 9.77
N TYR A 462 16.39 36.58 10.55
CA TYR A 462 17.19 35.37 10.30
C TYR A 462 16.33 34.28 9.65
N PRO A 463 16.92 33.31 8.92
CA PRO A 463 16.19 32.14 8.43
C PRO A 463 15.46 31.37 9.54
N PHE A 464 14.41 30.63 9.17
CA PHE A 464 13.63 29.81 10.10
C PHE A 464 14.53 28.81 10.85
N LEU A 465 14.34 28.69 12.17
CA LEU A 465 15.13 27.83 13.07
C LEU A 465 16.63 28.16 13.12
N THR A 466 16.99 29.44 12.96
CA THR A 466 18.36 29.89 13.27
C THR A 466 18.53 30.04 14.78
N THR A 467 19.47 29.33 15.39
CA THR A 467 19.73 29.43 16.84
C THR A 467 20.56 30.66 17.18
N SER A 468 20.28 31.24 18.35
CA SER A 468 21.13 32.25 18.97
C SER A 468 21.43 31.81 20.40
N PHE A 469 22.64 32.08 20.87
CA PHE A 469 23.08 31.76 22.22
C PHE A 469 23.71 32.97 22.91
N THR A 470 23.58 33.02 24.23
CA THR A 470 24.18 34.05 25.07
C THR A 470 24.63 33.45 26.40
N TYR A 471 25.60 34.08 27.06
CA TYR A 471 26.07 33.65 28.37
C TYR A 471 25.46 34.52 29.46
N VAL A 472 24.64 33.93 30.32
CA VAL A 472 24.00 34.61 31.46
C VAL A 472 24.71 34.20 32.74
N SER A 473 25.01 35.17 33.61
CA SER A 473 25.55 34.90 34.94
C SER A 473 24.45 35.00 35.99
N LEU A 474 24.15 33.88 36.67
CA LEU A 474 23.26 33.88 37.83
C LEU A 474 24.10 33.92 39.13
N PRO A 475 23.66 34.66 40.17
CA PRO A 475 24.45 34.87 41.40
C PRO A 475 24.86 33.59 42.14
N VAL A 476 24.09 32.51 42.01
CA VAL A 476 24.30 31.24 42.74
C VAL A 476 24.87 30.14 41.83
N ILE A 477 24.57 30.18 40.53
CA ILE A 477 24.84 29.09 39.58
C ILE A 477 26.11 29.38 38.74
N GLY A 478 26.53 30.64 38.66
CA GLY A 478 27.66 31.06 37.83
C GLY A 478 27.24 31.42 36.40
N LYS A 479 28.21 31.47 35.49
CA LYS A 479 27.99 31.70 34.06
C LYS A 479 27.49 30.41 33.41
N PHE A 480 26.35 30.46 32.75
CA PHE A 480 25.82 29.36 31.95
C PHE A 480 25.35 29.86 30.59
N GLU A 481 25.36 28.96 29.62
CA GLU A 481 24.94 29.24 28.26
C GLU A 481 23.42 29.07 28.13
N LEU A 482 22.77 30.08 27.58
CA LEU A 482 21.36 30.09 27.26
C LEU A 482 21.21 30.19 25.75
N ALA A 483 20.78 29.09 25.13
CA ALA A 483 20.52 29.03 23.69
C ALA A 483 19.02 28.97 23.42
N THR A 484 18.55 29.61 22.34
CA THR A 484 17.16 29.47 21.88
C THR A 484 16.84 28.02 21.52
N ALA A 485 17.85 27.22 21.18
CA ALA A 485 17.75 25.76 21.05
C ALA A 485 17.14 25.06 22.27
N MET A 486 17.33 25.58 23.50
CA MET A 486 16.69 25.03 24.70
C MET A 486 15.16 25.20 24.69
N LEU A 487 14.64 26.27 24.09
CA LEU A 487 13.19 26.45 23.91
C LEU A 487 12.64 25.47 22.88
N PHE A 488 13.38 25.23 21.81
CA PHE A 488 13.04 24.21 20.83
C PHE A 488 13.00 22.81 21.48
N ASP A 489 14.06 22.46 22.22
CA ASP A 489 14.14 21.21 23.01
C ASP A 489 13.01 21.08 24.04
N LEU A 490 12.55 22.19 24.65
CA LEU A 490 11.40 22.19 25.54
C LEU A 490 10.12 21.78 24.80
N GLY A 491 9.92 22.29 23.58
CA GLY A 491 8.83 21.86 22.71
C GLY A 491 8.89 20.36 22.43
N VAL A 492 10.07 19.85 22.05
CA VAL A 492 10.33 18.42 21.82
C VAL A 492 10.01 17.59 23.06
N PHE A 493 10.53 17.98 24.23
CA PHE A 493 10.28 17.32 25.51
C PHE A 493 8.78 17.18 25.79
N VAL A 494 8.02 18.28 25.65
CA VAL A 494 6.57 18.29 25.89
C VAL A 494 5.84 17.35 24.93
N VAL A 495 6.20 17.34 23.64
CA VAL A 495 5.58 16.45 22.64
C VAL A 495 5.85 14.98 22.95
N VAL A 496 7.08 14.63 23.30
CA VAL A 496 7.46 13.24 23.63
C VAL A 496 6.67 12.76 24.84
N VAL A 497 6.65 13.55 25.94
CA VAL A 497 5.89 13.22 27.14
C VAL A 497 4.40 13.07 26.84
N ALA A 498 3.82 14.02 26.11
CA ALA A 498 2.40 14.00 25.77
C ALA A 498 2.04 12.80 24.87
N THR A 499 2.92 12.43 23.92
CA THR A 499 2.73 11.28 23.02
C THR A 499 2.66 9.98 23.77
N VAL A 500 3.66 9.70 24.61
CA VAL A 500 3.74 8.45 25.37
C VAL A 500 2.58 8.36 26.36
N MET A 501 2.28 9.45 27.07
CA MET A 501 1.21 9.46 28.06
C MET A 501 -0.19 9.40 27.43
N LEU A 502 -0.41 10.02 26.26
CA LEU A 502 -1.67 9.87 25.51
C LEU A 502 -1.86 8.43 25.04
N THR A 503 -0.81 7.79 24.53
CA THR A 503 -0.84 6.39 24.09
C THR A 503 -1.19 5.47 25.25
N LEU A 504 -0.51 5.62 26.39
CA LEU A 504 -0.79 4.88 27.61
C LEU A 504 -2.23 5.08 28.09
N ALA A 505 -2.71 6.32 28.07
CA ALA A 505 -4.07 6.65 28.47
C ALA A 505 -5.13 6.00 27.55
N CYS A 506 -4.88 5.93 26.24
CA CYS A 506 -5.78 5.29 25.30
C CYS A 506 -5.84 3.77 25.54
N LEU A 507 -4.69 3.12 25.71
CA LEU A 507 -4.63 1.69 26.06
C LEU A 507 -5.30 1.40 27.41
N GLY A 508 -5.09 2.27 28.42
CA GLY A 508 -5.72 2.11 29.73
C GLY A 508 -7.25 2.30 29.73
N ARG A 509 -7.83 2.99 28.74
CA ARG A 509 -9.30 3.09 28.57
C ARG A 509 -9.92 1.80 28.05
N LEU A 510 -9.18 1.03 27.25
CA LEU A 510 -9.63 -0.28 26.78
C LEU A 510 -9.86 -1.25 27.97
N ASN A 511 -9.15 -1.02 29.09
CA ASN A 511 -9.29 -1.76 30.35
C ASN A 511 -10.55 -1.42 31.18
N ALA A 512 -11.56 -0.77 30.61
CA ALA A 512 -12.81 -0.47 31.33
C ALA A 512 -13.61 -1.74 31.67
N PRO A 513 -13.82 -2.07 32.97
CA PRO A 513 -14.73 -3.15 33.36
C PRO A 513 -16.17 -2.62 33.47
N LEU A 514 -17.09 -3.29 32.79
CA LEU A 514 -18.38 -3.83 33.27
C LEU A 514 -19.32 -3.02 34.19
N ASP A 515 -19.11 -1.73 34.47
CA ASP A 515 -20.15 -0.93 35.15
C ASP A 515 -21.36 -0.67 34.23
N SER A 516 -21.25 -1.05 32.95
CA SER A 516 -22.34 -1.06 31.95
C SER A 516 -22.96 -2.43 31.71
N VAL A 517 -22.59 -3.48 32.46
CA VAL A 517 -23.35 -4.74 32.47
C VAL A 517 -24.17 -4.79 33.75
N PRO A 518 -25.51 -4.74 33.67
CA PRO A 518 -26.34 -4.87 34.85
C PRO A 518 -26.07 -6.23 35.49
N THR A 519 -25.57 -6.21 36.73
CA THR A 519 -25.80 -7.24 37.74
C THR A 519 -25.47 -8.69 37.36
N ILE A 520 -24.23 -9.13 37.60
CA ILE A 520 -24.03 -10.50 38.12
C ILE A 520 -24.14 -10.41 39.65
N ARG A 521 -25.38 -10.23 40.11
CA ARG A 521 -25.79 -10.34 41.53
C ARG A 521 -26.77 -11.50 41.73
N TRP A 522 -26.63 -12.56 40.92
CA TRP A 522 -27.52 -13.72 40.91
C TRP A 522 -26.74 -15.03 41.07
N ARG A 523 -26.08 -15.24 42.22
CA ARG A 523 -25.72 -16.60 42.70
C ARG A 523 -25.16 -16.67 44.13
N ARG A 524 -25.63 -15.81 45.05
CA ARG A 524 -25.27 -15.94 46.48
C ARG A 524 -26.45 -16.04 47.45
N ASP A 525 -27.68 -15.80 46.98
CA ASP A 525 -28.88 -15.78 47.84
C ASP A 525 -29.81 -17.00 47.60
N ARG A 526 -29.26 -18.17 47.23
CA ARG A 526 -30.01 -19.44 47.17
C ARG A 526 -29.37 -20.60 47.95
N GLU A 527 -28.46 -20.29 48.87
CA GLU A 527 -27.90 -21.26 49.82
C GLU A 527 -27.87 -20.71 51.26
N GLN A 528 -28.93 -19.97 51.64
CA GLN A 528 -29.29 -19.73 53.04
C GLN A 528 -30.77 -19.97 53.25
#